data_AF-A0AA39X305-F1
#
_entry.id   AF-A0AA39X305-F1
#
_cell.length_a   1.000
_cell.length_b   1.000
_cell.length_c   1.000
_cell.angle_alpha   90.00
_cell.angle_beta   90.00
_cell.angle_gamma   90.00
#
_symmetry.space_group_name_H-M   'P 1'
#
loop_
_entity.id
_entity.type
_entity.pdbx_description
1 polymer ?
#
loop_
_entity_poly.entity_id
_entity_poly.type
_entity_poly.pdbx_seq_one_letter_code
_entity_poly.pdbx_strand_id
1 'polypeptide(L)'
;MLVLDMSFSMAEKDLLPNRYRLTLDYAIDFAREYFEQNPISQLGIVGMRDGIAVRVSDMSGNPTDHIEKLEGWREKEEPQGNPSLQNALEMCRGALFHTPTHGTREVLIVHGSRFSSDPGEIDDTIANLIGDRIRVSVIGLSAQVALCAEICSRTNGGETGRYNVALHEQNFRELLLSATTPPVTHASEQKNASLIMMGFPSRAVASADHISLCACHHRPTREGYACTRCNTKVCRLPSECPVCGLTLVLSTHLARSYHHLFPLRTWVEVSWAEAVKSVACFACQTALPTIQKGKAKEKTKAVVSAVPSLPEPKGVSESGRYACPACGHHFCIECDVYSHEILHNCPGCQSDTRGQVTVESNGTAMEVDS
;
A
#
# COMPACT_ATOMS: atom_id res chain seq x y z
N MET A 1 -9.59 -3.88 6.64
CA MET A 1 -10.93 -3.25 6.62
C MET A 1 -10.77 -1.75 6.42
N LEU A 2 -11.51 -1.17 5.47
CA LEU A 2 -11.59 0.27 5.25
C LEU A 2 -12.93 0.77 5.82
N VAL A 3 -12.88 1.71 6.76
CA VAL A 3 -14.06 2.33 7.36
C VAL A 3 -14.14 3.77 6.86
N LEU A 4 -15.26 4.12 6.24
CA LEU A 4 -15.50 5.43 5.67
C LEU A 4 -16.57 6.17 6.48
N ASP A 5 -16.27 7.38 6.90
CA ASP A 5 -17.30 8.29 7.41
C ASP A 5 -18.24 8.70 6.26
N MET A 6 -19.55 8.47 6.44
CA MET A 6 -20.62 8.84 5.52
C MET A 6 -21.67 9.70 6.23
N SER A 7 -21.28 10.40 7.29
CA SER A 7 -22.13 11.30 8.08
C SER A 7 -22.31 12.68 7.45
N PHE A 8 -23.24 13.49 7.98
CA PHE A 8 -23.52 14.85 7.49
C PHE A 8 -22.27 15.75 7.41
N SER A 9 -21.27 15.57 8.28
CA SER A 9 -20.01 16.33 8.23
C SER A 9 -19.21 16.12 6.93
N MET A 10 -19.50 15.05 6.18
CA MET A 10 -18.88 14.75 4.90
C MET A 10 -19.52 15.52 3.73
N ALA A 11 -20.68 16.16 3.94
CA ALA A 11 -21.29 17.06 2.97
C ALA A 11 -20.58 18.42 2.87
N GLU A 12 -19.72 18.75 3.84
CA GLU A 12 -18.95 20.00 3.87
C GLU A 12 -18.02 20.12 2.64
N LYS A 13 -17.89 21.34 2.13
CA LYS A 13 -17.09 21.70 0.94
C LYS A 13 -15.67 22.15 1.30
N ASP A 14 -15.05 21.45 2.23
CA ASP A 14 -13.66 21.69 2.63
C ASP A 14 -12.67 21.14 1.59
N LEU A 15 -13.03 19.99 1.01
CA LEU A 15 -12.36 19.38 -0.13
C LEU A 15 -13.33 19.36 -1.32
N LEU A 16 -12.83 19.53 -2.55
CA LEU A 16 -13.70 19.69 -3.72
C LEU A 16 -14.05 18.33 -4.35
N PRO A 17 -15.31 18.11 -4.80
CA PRO A 17 -16.48 18.99 -4.66
C PRO A 17 -17.12 18.98 -3.26
N ASN A 18 -16.99 17.90 -2.52
CA ASN A 18 -17.25 17.79 -1.08
C ASN A 18 -16.37 16.66 -0.50
N ARG A 19 -16.22 16.62 0.83
CA ARG A 19 -15.40 15.59 1.50
C ARG A 19 -15.84 14.16 1.13
N TYR A 20 -17.16 13.91 1.05
CA TYR A 20 -17.73 12.61 0.71
C TYR A 20 -17.29 12.08 -0.65
N ARG A 21 -17.50 12.86 -1.72
CA ARG A 21 -17.16 12.41 -3.09
C ARG A 21 -15.67 12.22 -3.26
N LEU A 22 -14.86 13.15 -2.74
CA LEU A 22 -13.41 13.01 -2.82
C LEU A 22 -12.91 11.78 -2.05
N THR A 23 -13.48 11.51 -0.87
CA THR A 23 -13.14 10.32 -0.08
C THR A 23 -13.48 9.03 -0.83
N LEU A 24 -14.61 8.97 -1.52
CA LEU A 24 -14.97 7.81 -2.35
C LEU A 24 -14.07 7.66 -3.57
N ASP A 25 -13.72 8.76 -4.24
CA ASP A 25 -12.80 8.74 -5.39
C ASP A 25 -11.41 8.22 -4.96
N TYR A 26 -10.88 8.72 -3.84
CA TYR A 26 -9.62 8.22 -3.29
C TYR A 26 -9.74 6.80 -2.72
N ALA A 27 -10.89 6.39 -2.20
CA ALA A 27 -11.11 5.00 -1.78
C ALA A 27 -11.11 4.03 -2.96
N ILE A 28 -11.61 4.44 -4.14
CA ILE A 28 -11.54 3.66 -5.39
C ILE A 28 -10.08 3.53 -5.82
N ASP A 29 -9.33 4.63 -5.85
CA ASP A 29 -7.90 4.61 -6.18
C ASP A 29 -7.10 3.77 -5.17
N PHE A 30 -7.42 3.89 -3.88
CA PHE A 30 -6.84 3.07 -2.82
C PHE A 30 -7.13 1.59 -3.05
N ALA A 31 -8.36 1.20 -3.41
CA ALA A 31 -8.67 -0.20 -3.68
C ALA A 31 -7.84 -0.74 -4.86
N ARG A 32 -7.68 0.05 -5.94
CA ARG A 32 -6.85 -0.33 -7.09
C ARG A 32 -5.38 -0.51 -6.68
N GLU A 33 -4.81 0.49 -6.02
CA GLU A 33 -3.41 0.47 -5.60
C GLU A 33 -3.14 -0.60 -4.53
N TYR A 34 -4.08 -0.80 -3.61
CA TYR A 34 -3.98 -1.80 -2.56
C TYR A 34 -3.87 -3.22 -3.12
N PHE A 35 -4.72 -3.58 -4.10
CA PHE A 35 -4.65 -4.88 -4.76
C PHE A 35 -3.53 -4.97 -5.79
N GLU A 36 -3.07 -3.82 -6.31
CA GLU A 36 -1.84 -3.81 -7.09
C GLU A 36 -0.68 -4.21 -6.17
N GLN A 37 -0.40 -3.50 -5.09
CA GLN A 37 0.73 -3.78 -4.20
C GLN A 37 0.58 -5.08 -3.39
N ASN A 38 -0.65 -5.44 -3.01
CA ASN A 38 -0.96 -6.56 -2.13
C ASN A 38 -1.98 -7.53 -2.75
N PRO A 39 -1.59 -8.33 -3.75
CA PRO A 39 -2.54 -9.14 -4.48
C PRO A 39 -3.19 -10.23 -3.62
N ILE A 40 -2.50 -10.77 -2.62
CA ILE A 40 -3.03 -11.85 -1.75
C ILE A 40 -3.87 -11.33 -0.57
N SER A 41 -3.93 -10.02 -0.38
CA SER A 41 -4.67 -9.42 0.73
C SER A 41 -6.17 -9.43 0.47
N GLN A 42 -6.95 -9.21 1.52
CA GLN A 42 -8.39 -9.06 1.43
C GLN A 42 -8.78 -7.65 1.87
N LEU A 43 -9.75 -7.07 1.17
CA LEU A 43 -10.32 -5.78 1.52
C LEU A 43 -11.80 -5.98 1.83
N GLY A 44 -12.29 -5.25 2.83
CA GLY A 44 -13.72 -5.12 3.14
C GLY A 44 -13.98 -3.67 3.51
N ILE A 45 -15.13 -3.15 3.13
CA ILE A 45 -15.46 -1.72 3.24
C ILE A 45 -16.73 -1.55 4.07
N VAL A 46 -16.66 -0.70 5.09
CA VAL A 46 -17.76 -0.34 5.99
C VAL A 46 -17.96 1.17 5.96
N GLY A 47 -19.20 1.62 5.89
CA GLY A 47 -19.59 3.02 6.01
C GLY A 47 -20.20 3.31 7.37
N MET A 48 -19.92 4.48 7.95
CA MET A 48 -20.61 4.99 9.13
C MET A 48 -21.68 5.99 8.70
N ARG A 49 -22.96 5.61 8.83
CA ARG A 49 -24.09 6.42 8.34
C ARG A 49 -25.28 6.28 9.29
N ASP A 50 -26.03 7.35 9.54
CA ASP A 50 -27.28 7.31 10.32
C ASP A 50 -27.14 6.66 11.73
N GLY A 51 -25.98 6.82 12.37
CA GLY A 51 -25.68 6.26 13.68
C GLY A 51 -25.41 4.75 13.68
N ILE A 52 -25.36 4.12 12.50
CA ILE A 52 -25.12 2.69 12.32
C ILE A 52 -23.89 2.44 11.44
N ALA A 53 -23.36 1.21 11.53
CA ALA A 53 -22.37 0.71 10.59
C ALA A 53 -23.07 -0.01 9.44
N VAL A 54 -22.77 0.40 8.21
CA VAL A 54 -23.33 -0.17 6.98
C VAL A 54 -22.22 -0.90 6.25
N ARG A 55 -22.45 -2.16 5.91
CA ARG A 55 -21.51 -2.94 5.11
C ARG A 55 -21.62 -2.52 3.64
N VAL A 56 -20.62 -1.77 3.16
CA VAL A 56 -20.55 -1.30 1.77
C VAL A 56 -20.08 -2.42 0.87
N SER A 57 -18.98 -3.10 1.23
CA SER A 57 -18.48 -4.27 0.52
C SER A 57 -17.98 -5.34 1.48
N ASP A 58 -18.37 -6.58 1.20
CA ASP A 58 -17.91 -7.78 1.90
C ASP A 58 -16.40 -7.98 1.76
N MET A 59 -15.80 -8.72 2.70
CA MET A 59 -14.41 -9.11 2.62
C MET A 59 -14.17 -9.96 1.36
N SER A 60 -13.39 -9.44 0.40
CA SER A 60 -13.04 -10.16 -0.82
C SER A 60 -11.68 -9.72 -1.35
N GLY A 61 -11.06 -10.59 -2.15
CA GLY A 61 -9.80 -10.30 -2.86
C GLY A 61 -9.98 -9.70 -4.26
N ASN A 62 -11.22 -9.38 -4.67
CA ASN A 62 -11.52 -8.92 -6.02
C ASN A 62 -11.69 -7.39 -6.05
N PRO A 63 -10.77 -6.63 -6.70
CA PRO A 63 -10.86 -5.18 -6.74
C PRO A 63 -12.13 -4.67 -7.42
N THR A 64 -12.60 -5.34 -8.47
CA THR A 64 -13.77 -4.89 -9.25
C THR A 64 -15.03 -4.81 -8.40
N ASP A 65 -15.25 -5.79 -7.52
CA ASP A 65 -16.46 -5.84 -6.68
C ASP A 65 -16.49 -4.66 -5.69
N HIS A 66 -15.32 -4.25 -5.18
CA HIS A 66 -15.20 -3.08 -4.30
C HIS A 66 -15.43 -1.78 -5.06
N ILE A 67 -14.83 -1.65 -6.24
CA ILE A 67 -14.93 -0.46 -7.08
C ILE A 67 -16.37 -0.23 -7.53
N GLU A 68 -17.05 -1.24 -8.07
CA GLU A 68 -18.45 -1.11 -8.51
C GLU A 68 -19.38 -0.71 -7.36
N LYS A 69 -19.15 -1.24 -6.15
CA LYS A 69 -19.93 -0.86 -4.97
C LYS A 69 -19.64 0.59 -4.57
N LEU A 70 -18.38 1.01 -4.51
CA LEU A 70 -18.01 2.40 -4.19
C LEU A 70 -18.57 3.41 -5.21
N GLU A 71 -18.48 3.09 -6.51
CA GLU A 71 -19.09 3.90 -7.58
C GLU A 71 -20.62 3.99 -7.41
N GLY A 72 -21.27 2.87 -7.06
CA GLY A 72 -22.69 2.85 -6.75
C GLY A 72 -23.08 3.78 -5.59
N TRP A 73 -22.29 3.79 -4.51
CA TRP A 73 -22.49 4.70 -3.37
C TRP A 73 -22.22 6.17 -3.72
N ARG A 74 -21.24 6.42 -4.58
CA ARG A 74 -20.90 7.77 -5.05
C ARG A 74 -22.02 8.42 -5.86
N GLU A 75 -22.68 7.64 -6.71
CA GLU A 75 -23.70 8.15 -7.64
C GLU A 75 -25.10 8.24 -7.02
N LYS A 76 -25.47 7.26 -6.18
CA LYS A 76 -26.86 7.08 -5.72
C LYS A 76 -27.15 7.65 -4.34
N GLU A 77 -26.11 7.78 -3.52
CA GLU A 77 -26.28 8.04 -2.09
C GLU A 77 -25.60 9.35 -1.68
N GLU A 78 -26.20 10.01 -0.70
CA GLU A 78 -25.64 11.21 -0.07
C GLU A 78 -25.28 10.92 1.40
N PRO A 79 -24.26 11.61 1.95
CA PRO A 79 -23.86 11.43 3.34
C PRO A 79 -24.93 11.96 4.30
N GLN A 80 -25.37 11.14 5.26
CA GLN A 80 -26.49 11.44 6.15
C GLN A 80 -26.26 10.93 7.58
N GLY A 81 -26.91 11.61 8.52
CA GLY A 81 -26.88 11.27 9.94
C GLY A 81 -25.51 11.42 10.59
N ASN A 82 -25.27 10.61 11.62
CA ASN A 82 -24.08 10.68 12.48
C ASN A 82 -23.19 9.44 12.29
N PRO A 83 -21.86 9.54 12.54
CA PRO A 83 -21.00 8.36 12.48
C PRO A 83 -21.04 7.60 13.82
N SER A 84 -20.88 6.27 13.75
CA SER A 84 -20.71 5.40 14.93
C SER A 84 -19.45 4.55 14.78
N LEU A 85 -18.43 4.88 15.57
CA LEU A 85 -17.16 4.16 15.63
C LEU A 85 -17.33 2.79 16.28
N GLN A 86 -18.11 2.69 17.36
CA GLN A 86 -18.32 1.43 18.06
C GLN A 86 -18.94 0.37 17.13
N ASN A 87 -20.06 0.70 16.49
CA ASN A 87 -20.74 -0.22 15.57
C ASN A 87 -19.83 -0.61 14.40
N ALA A 88 -19.03 0.33 13.89
CA ALA A 88 -18.11 0.06 12.78
C ALA A 88 -16.97 -0.88 13.20
N LEU A 89 -16.40 -0.65 14.40
CA LEU A 89 -15.35 -1.49 14.96
C LEU A 89 -15.86 -2.89 15.29
N GLU A 90 -17.06 -3.02 15.87
CA GLU A 90 -17.69 -4.32 16.13
C GLU A 90 -17.98 -5.09 14.83
N MET A 91 -18.47 -4.41 13.79
CA MET A 91 -18.64 -5.01 12.47
C MET A 91 -17.29 -5.45 11.87
N CYS A 92 -16.25 -4.63 12.01
CA CYS A 92 -14.90 -4.98 11.57
C CYS A 92 -14.35 -6.20 12.33
N ARG A 93 -14.57 -6.28 13.65
CA ARG A 93 -14.21 -7.45 14.46
C ARG A 93 -14.89 -8.72 13.96
N GLY A 94 -16.19 -8.66 13.70
CA GLY A 94 -16.95 -9.79 13.15
C GLY A 94 -16.42 -10.23 11.79
N ALA A 95 -16.10 -9.29 10.91
CA ALA A 95 -15.53 -9.59 9.58
C ALA A 95 -14.11 -10.18 9.65
N LEU A 96 -13.28 -9.71 10.60
CA LEU A 96 -11.89 -10.14 10.79
C LEU A 96 -11.76 -11.41 11.66
N PHE A 97 -12.86 -11.89 12.25
CA PHE A 97 -12.83 -13.02 13.17
C PHE A 97 -12.31 -14.31 12.51
N HIS A 98 -12.74 -14.57 11.28
CA HIS A 98 -12.32 -15.74 10.49
C HIS A 98 -10.95 -15.55 9.82
N THR A 99 -10.34 -14.37 9.90
CA THR A 99 -9.02 -14.14 9.35
C THR A 99 -7.99 -15.00 10.10
N PRO A 100 -7.17 -15.78 9.37
CA PRO A 100 -6.16 -16.64 9.99
C PRO A 100 -5.24 -15.87 10.94
N THR A 101 -4.75 -16.54 11.97
CA THR A 101 -3.92 -15.92 13.03
C THR A 101 -2.55 -15.43 12.55
N HIS A 102 -2.11 -15.86 11.36
CA HIS A 102 -0.86 -15.43 10.75
C HIS A 102 -1.01 -14.15 9.90
N GLY A 103 -2.23 -13.78 9.55
CA GLY A 103 -2.50 -12.53 8.84
C GLY A 103 -2.49 -11.36 9.82
N THR A 104 -2.03 -10.20 9.36
CA THR A 104 -2.26 -8.95 10.10
C THR A 104 -3.74 -8.57 9.98
N ARG A 105 -4.33 -8.13 11.09
CA ARG A 105 -5.71 -7.66 11.15
C ARG A 105 -5.69 -6.15 11.27
N GLU A 106 -6.10 -5.47 10.21
CA GLU A 106 -5.93 -4.02 10.09
C GLU A 106 -7.25 -3.33 9.76
N VAL A 107 -7.50 -2.22 10.46
CA VAL A 107 -8.64 -1.33 10.25
C VAL A 107 -8.12 0.07 9.97
N LEU A 108 -8.42 0.60 8.79
CA LEU A 108 -8.13 1.97 8.41
C LEU A 108 -9.44 2.78 8.43
N ILE A 109 -9.51 3.82 9.25
CA ILE A 109 -10.70 4.67 9.39
C ILE A 109 -10.42 6.03 8.76
N VAL A 110 -11.24 6.44 7.80
CA VAL A 110 -11.31 7.84 7.35
C VAL A 110 -12.42 8.53 8.12
N HIS A 111 -12.07 9.45 9.01
CA HIS A 111 -12.99 10.12 9.92
C HIS A 111 -13.07 11.62 9.61
N GLY A 112 -14.23 12.08 9.15
CA GLY A 112 -14.45 13.49 8.81
C GLY A 112 -15.15 14.28 9.90
N SER A 113 -15.99 13.60 10.69
CA SER A 113 -16.64 14.19 11.85
C SER A 113 -15.65 14.47 13.00
N ARG A 114 -16.08 15.33 13.93
CA ARG A 114 -15.36 15.60 15.20
C ARG A 114 -15.97 14.87 16.39
N PHE A 115 -17.04 14.14 16.17
CA PHE A 115 -17.78 13.40 17.19
C PHE A 115 -18.25 12.06 16.63
N SER A 116 -18.55 11.13 17.51
CA SER A 116 -19.23 9.87 17.18
C SER A 116 -20.45 9.68 18.08
N SER A 117 -21.48 9.04 17.55
CA SER A 117 -22.71 8.69 18.26
C SER A 117 -22.73 7.18 18.49
N ASP A 118 -22.15 6.75 19.60
CA ASP A 118 -22.01 5.33 19.95
C ASP A 118 -23.03 4.91 21.03
N PRO A 119 -23.57 3.67 20.98
CA PRO A 119 -24.59 3.22 21.91
C PRO A 119 -24.07 2.87 23.30
N GLY A 120 -22.79 2.50 23.45
CA GLY A 120 -22.18 2.07 24.70
C GLY A 120 -20.80 2.68 24.97
N GLU A 121 -20.09 2.09 25.92
CA GLU A 121 -18.74 2.53 26.30
C GLU A 121 -17.72 1.95 25.31
N ILE A 122 -17.02 2.83 24.59
CA ILE A 122 -16.09 2.44 23.54
C ILE A 122 -14.80 1.80 24.09
N ASP A 123 -14.46 2.05 25.36
CA ASP A 123 -13.28 1.47 26.01
C ASP A 123 -13.31 -0.05 26.06
N ASP A 124 -14.49 -0.64 26.26
CA ASP A 124 -14.69 -2.10 26.18
C ASP A 124 -14.43 -2.62 24.76
N THR A 125 -14.85 -1.87 23.75
CA THR A 125 -14.58 -2.19 22.35
C THR A 125 -13.08 -2.12 22.05
N ILE A 126 -12.38 -1.13 22.60
CA ILE A 126 -10.92 -0.99 22.48
C ILE A 126 -10.21 -2.17 23.15
N ALA A 127 -10.61 -2.55 24.37
CA ALA A 127 -10.04 -3.70 25.07
C ALA A 127 -10.23 -5.00 24.26
N ASN A 128 -11.41 -5.17 23.68
CA ASN A 128 -11.70 -6.30 22.82
C ASN A 128 -10.87 -6.32 21.52
N LEU A 129 -10.66 -5.16 20.87
CA LEU A 129 -9.80 -5.04 19.68
C LEU A 129 -8.36 -5.47 19.98
N ILE A 130 -7.84 -5.08 21.16
CA ILE A 130 -6.51 -5.47 21.63
C ILE A 130 -6.43 -6.98 21.85
N GLY A 131 -7.46 -7.57 22.48
CA GLY A 131 -7.59 -9.02 22.66
C GLY A 131 -7.54 -9.79 21.33
N ASP A 132 -8.22 -9.26 20.31
CA ASP A 132 -8.27 -9.85 18.96
C ASP A 132 -7.04 -9.49 18.08
N ARG A 133 -6.08 -8.74 18.61
CA ARG A 133 -4.87 -8.23 17.92
C ARG A 133 -5.18 -7.46 16.64
N ILE A 134 -6.21 -6.62 16.69
CA ILE A 134 -6.60 -5.76 15.58
C ILE A 134 -5.91 -4.40 15.73
N ARG A 135 -5.18 -3.98 14.70
CA ARG A 135 -4.54 -2.67 14.63
C ARG A 135 -5.46 -1.67 13.97
N VAL A 136 -5.59 -0.48 14.55
CA VAL A 136 -6.43 0.58 14.01
C VAL A 136 -5.57 1.78 13.64
N SER A 137 -5.73 2.28 12.42
CA SER A 137 -5.13 3.53 11.96
C SER A 137 -6.24 4.47 11.51
N VAL A 138 -6.10 5.75 11.79
CA VAL A 138 -7.15 6.74 11.50
C VAL A 138 -6.56 7.92 10.76
N ILE A 139 -7.27 8.32 9.71
CA ILE A 139 -7.03 9.55 8.94
C ILE A 139 -8.17 10.51 9.27
N GLY A 140 -7.88 11.57 10.00
CA GLY A 140 -8.82 12.65 10.31
C GLY A 140 -8.81 13.71 9.21
N LEU A 141 -9.97 14.17 8.73
CA LEU A 141 -10.01 15.18 7.64
C LEU A 141 -9.85 16.64 8.08
N SER A 142 -9.94 16.96 9.38
CA SER A 142 -9.85 18.36 9.81
C SER A 142 -9.18 18.55 11.16
N ALA A 143 -9.59 17.78 12.17
CA ALA A 143 -9.12 17.95 13.53
C ALA A 143 -8.81 16.61 14.16
N GLN A 144 -7.91 16.63 15.14
CA GLN A 144 -7.62 15.49 15.96
C GLN A 144 -8.71 15.27 17.00
N VAL A 145 -9.27 14.07 17.03
CA VAL A 145 -10.22 13.63 18.05
C VAL A 145 -9.47 12.80 19.10
N ALA A 146 -9.55 13.20 20.36
CA ALA A 146 -8.82 12.56 21.46
C ALA A 146 -9.10 11.05 21.55
N LEU A 147 -10.36 10.66 21.40
CA LEU A 147 -10.79 9.26 21.36
C LEU A 147 -10.11 8.47 20.23
N CYS A 148 -10.07 9.01 19.00
CA CYS A 148 -9.40 8.33 17.88
C CYS A 148 -7.88 8.21 18.10
N ALA A 149 -7.25 9.20 18.73
CA ALA A 149 -5.84 9.14 19.10
C ALA A 149 -5.59 8.05 20.15
N GLU A 150 -6.50 7.90 21.12
CA GLU A 150 -6.44 6.83 22.12
C GLU A 150 -6.63 5.44 21.49
N ILE A 151 -7.60 5.27 20.57
CA ILE A 151 -7.82 4.01 19.84
C ILE A 151 -6.53 3.59 19.10
N CYS A 152 -5.93 4.52 18.34
CA CYS A 152 -4.68 4.25 17.63
C CYS A 152 -3.54 3.88 18.59
N SER A 153 -3.34 4.66 19.66
CA SER A 153 -2.27 4.40 20.62
C SER A 153 -2.43 3.03 21.29
N ARG A 154 -3.63 2.71 21.80
CA ARG A 154 -3.87 1.47 22.55
C ARG A 154 -3.83 0.23 21.67
N THR A 155 -4.30 0.30 20.43
CA THR A 155 -4.29 -0.85 19.49
C THR A 155 -2.92 -1.10 18.85
N ASN A 156 -2.01 -0.13 18.89
CA ASN A 156 -0.65 -0.23 18.35
C ASN A 156 0.45 -0.29 19.43
N GLY A 157 0.14 -0.74 20.65
CA GLY A 157 1.14 -0.93 21.69
C GLY A 157 1.72 0.36 22.29
N GLY A 158 0.99 1.46 22.22
CA GLY A 158 1.36 2.78 22.75
C GLY A 158 1.98 3.74 21.74
N GLU A 159 2.10 3.35 20.47
CA GLU A 159 2.65 4.23 19.42
C GLU A 159 1.65 5.30 18.98
N THR A 160 2.04 6.57 19.05
CA THR A 160 1.17 7.72 18.71
C THR A 160 1.20 8.13 17.23
N GLY A 161 1.88 7.38 16.34
CA GLY A 161 2.10 7.76 14.93
C GLY A 161 1.03 7.30 13.94
N ARG A 162 -0.01 6.59 14.39
CA ARG A 162 -1.04 5.98 13.52
C ARG A 162 -2.31 6.80 13.35
N TYR A 163 -2.36 7.99 13.95
CA TYR A 163 -3.41 8.99 13.76
C TYR A 163 -2.85 10.17 12.98
N ASN A 164 -3.27 10.34 11.73
CA ASN A 164 -2.82 11.43 10.87
C ASN A 164 -3.97 12.36 10.50
N VAL A 165 -3.71 13.66 10.46
CA VAL A 165 -4.71 14.66 10.04
C VAL A 165 -4.37 15.12 8.63
N ALA A 166 -5.33 15.01 7.72
CA ALA A 166 -5.20 15.51 6.37
C ALA A 166 -5.25 17.04 6.36
N LEU A 167 -4.27 17.66 5.69
CA LEU A 167 -4.16 19.12 5.58
C LEU A 167 -4.76 19.69 4.30
N HIS A 168 -4.64 18.94 3.21
CA HIS A 168 -5.11 19.30 1.87
C HIS A 168 -5.34 18.03 1.04
N GLU A 169 -5.96 18.17 -0.13
CA GLU A 169 -6.35 17.04 -1.00
C GLU A 169 -5.18 16.09 -1.32
N GLN A 170 -4.03 16.65 -1.72
CA GLN A 170 -2.84 15.84 -2.01
C GLN A 170 -2.32 15.08 -0.78
N ASN A 171 -2.25 15.72 0.38
CA ASN A 171 -1.80 15.07 1.61
C ASN A 171 -2.78 13.99 2.05
N PHE A 172 -4.09 14.21 1.88
CA PHE A 172 -5.10 13.17 2.13
C PHE A 172 -4.87 11.94 1.24
N ARG A 173 -4.64 12.16 -0.06
CA ARG A 173 -4.34 11.08 -1.01
C ARG A 173 -3.08 10.32 -0.61
N GLU A 174 -2.01 11.03 -0.27
CA GLU A 174 -0.74 10.44 0.17
C GLU A 174 -0.92 9.63 1.46
N LEU A 175 -1.66 10.13 2.46
CA LEU A 175 -1.95 9.40 3.69
C LEU A 175 -2.73 8.12 3.42
N LEU A 176 -3.75 8.17 2.55
CA LEU A 176 -4.55 7.01 2.21
C LEU A 176 -3.73 5.96 1.45
N LEU A 177 -2.93 6.40 0.47
CA LEU A 177 -2.07 5.51 -0.30
C LEU A 177 -0.89 4.98 0.53
N SER A 178 -0.39 5.72 1.54
CA SER A 178 0.66 5.20 2.43
C SER A 178 0.22 3.93 3.15
N ALA A 179 -1.09 3.77 3.41
CA ALA A 179 -1.67 2.59 4.03
C ALA A 179 -1.71 1.36 3.10
N THR A 180 -1.34 1.48 1.82
CA THR A 180 -1.14 0.30 0.95
C THR A 180 0.16 -0.41 1.25
N THR A 181 1.15 0.27 1.84
CA THR A 181 2.40 -0.38 2.24
C THR A 181 2.16 -1.24 3.49
N PRO A 182 2.52 -2.54 3.46
CA PRO A 182 2.34 -3.41 4.62
C PRO A 182 3.07 -2.85 5.84
N PRO A 183 2.43 -2.78 7.02
CA PRO A 183 3.09 -2.29 8.21
C PRO A 183 4.21 -3.24 8.62
N VAL A 184 5.31 -2.67 9.13
CA VAL A 184 6.36 -3.46 9.76
C VAL A 184 5.79 -4.24 10.93
N THR A 185 6.06 -5.55 10.97
CA THR A 185 5.72 -6.40 12.11
C THR A 185 6.90 -6.44 13.07
N HIS A 186 6.66 -6.17 14.35
CA HIS A 186 7.74 -6.15 15.33
C HIS A 186 8.12 -7.58 15.70
N ALA A 187 9.40 -7.79 16.05
CA ALA A 187 9.97 -9.12 16.31
C ALA A 187 9.24 -9.93 17.42
N SER A 188 8.47 -9.29 18.31
CA SER A 188 7.63 -9.96 19.30
C SER A 188 6.48 -10.77 18.66
N GLU A 189 6.02 -10.36 17.49
CA GLU A 189 4.92 -10.99 16.74
C GLU A 189 5.42 -12.02 15.72
N GLN A 190 6.71 -11.99 15.37
CA GLN A 190 7.36 -12.94 14.45
C GLN A 190 7.53 -14.36 15.03
N LYS A 191 7.27 -14.56 16.34
CA LYS A 191 7.47 -15.86 17.01
C LYS A 191 6.59 -17.00 16.47
N ASN A 192 5.55 -16.69 15.68
CA ASN A 192 4.63 -17.65 15.07
C ASN A 192 4.57 -17.54 13.54
N ALA A 193 5.72 -17.37 12.86
CA ALA A 193 5.76 -17.44 11.40
C ALA A 193 5.27 -18.84 10.94
N SER A 194 4.00 -18.94 10.56
CA SER A 194 3.40 -20.19 10.10
C SER A 194 3.56 -20.33 8.59
N LEU A 195 4.03 -21.48 8.15
CA LEU A 195 4.06 -21.82 6.73
C LEU A 195 2.63 -22.08 6.24
N ILE A 196 2.24 -21.41 5.15
CA ILE A 196 0.94 -21.57 4.53
C ILE A 196 1.13 -22.39 3.25
N MET A 197 0.29 -23.40 3.06
CA MET A 197 0.22 -24.14 1.81
C MET A 197 -0.50 -23.30 0.75
N MET A 198 0.18 -23.03 -0.37
CA MET A 198 -0.39 -22.30 -1.51
C MET A 198 -0.41 -23.18 -2.76
N GLY A 199 -1.41 -22.97 -3.61
CA GLY A 199 -1.52 -23.62 -4.92
C GLY A 199 -1.15 -22.67 -6.06
N PHE A 200 -0.29 -23.12 -6.97
CA PHE A 200 0.09 -22.41 -8.19
C PHE A 200 -0.55 -23.07 -9.42
N PRO A 201 -1.82 -22.78 -9.72
CA PRO A 201 -2.51 -23.42 -10.83
C PRO A 201 -2.03 -22.85 -12.18
N SER A 202 -1.94 -23.70 -13.19
CA SER A 202 -1.77 -23.27 -14.58
C SER A 202 -3.11 -22.86 -15.19
N ARG A 203 -3.08 -21.92 -16.15
CA ARG A 203 -4.27 -21.53 -16.91
C ARG A 203 -4.71 -22.69 -17.79
N ALA A 204 -5.92 -23.18 -17.56
CA ALA A 204 -6.55 -24.23 -18.36
C ALA A 204 -7.51 -23.58 -19.37
N VAL A 205 -7.22 -23.76 -20.66
CA VAL A 205 -8.12 -23.38 -21.75
C VAL A 205 -8.82 -24.66 -22.22
N ALA A 206 -10.14 -24.71 -22.07
CA ALA A 206 -10.92 -25.83 -22.60
C ALA A 206 -10.92 -25.80 -24.13
N SER A 207 -11.01 -26.97 -24.77
CA SER A 207 -11.17 -27.09 -26.22
C SER A 207 -12.43 -26.35 -26.70
N ALA A 208 -12.49 -26.00 -27.99
CA ALA A 208 -13.58 -25.19 -28.56
C ALA A 208 -14.99 -25.77 -28.31
N ASP A 209 -15.08 -27.10 -28.16
CA ASP A 209 -16.32 -27.85 -27.94
C ASP A 209 -16.65 -28.14 -26.47
N HIS A 210 -15.76 -27.80 -25.53
CA HIS A 210 -15.94 -28.09 -24.12
C HIS A 210 -16.14 -26.82 -23.29
N ILE A 211 -17.26 -26.77 -22.56
CA ILE A 211 -17.58 -25.69 -21.63
C ILE A 211 -17.62 -26.28 -20.22
N SER A 212 -16.77 -25.76 -19.35
CA SER A 212 -16.71 -26.14 -17.93
C SER A 212 -17.40 -25.09 -17.06
N LEU A 213 -17.99 -25.52 -15.95
CA LEU A 213 -18.60 -24.61 -14.99
C LEU A 213 -17.51 -24.01 -14.07
N CYS A 214 -17.57 -22.69 -13.84
CA CYS A 214 -16.77 -22.07 -12.79
C CYS A 214 -17.40 -22.32 -11.42
N ALA A 215 -16.64 -22.83 -10.46
CA ALA A 215 -17.13 -23.10 -9.11
C ALA A 215 -17.39 -21.84 -8.27
N CYS A 216 -16.80 -20.70 -8.64
CA CYS A 216 -17.00 -19.44 -7.93
C CYS A 216 -18.39 -18.84 -8.17
N HIS A 217 -18.86 -18.88 -9.42
CA HIS A 217 -20.07 -18.16 -9.86
C HIS A 217 -21.14 -19.07 -10.46
N HIS A 218 -20.87 -20.37 -10.59
CA HIS A 218 -21.73 -21.33 -11.29
C HIS A 218 -22.09 -20.88 -12.70
N ARG A 219 -21.17 -20.16 -13.37
CA ARG A 219 -21.31 -19.67 -14.74
C ARG A 219 -20.43 -20.50 -15.70
N PRO A 220 -20.94 -20.84 -16.89
CA PRO A 220 -20.16 -21.54 -17.90
C PRO A 220 -18.99 -20.66 -18.37
N THR A 221 -17.77 -21.20 -18.29
CA THR A 221 -16.54 -20.50 -18.70
C THR A 221 -15.64 -21.44 -19.49
N ARG A 222 -15.07 -20.94 -20.59
CA ARG A 222 -14.12 -21.71 -21.42
C ARG A 222 -12.71 -21.68 -20.85
N GLU A 223 -12.33 -20.57 -20.25
CA GLU A 223 -11.04 -20.36 -19.60
C GLU A 223 -11.16 -20.35 -18.08
N GLY A 224 -10.08 -20.70 -17.39
CA GLY A 224 -9.96 -20.56 -15.95
C GLY A 224 -8.72 -21.26 -15.43
N TYR A 225 -8.66 -21.45 -14.12
CA TYR A 225 -7.53 -22.06 -13.43
C TYR A 225 -8.03 -23.30 -12.69
N ALA A 226 -7.30 -24.40 -12.83
CA ALA A 226 -7.63 -25.66 -12.15
C ALA A 226 -6.88 -25.74 -10.82
N CYS A 227 -7.61 -25.88 -9.71
CA CYS A 227 -7.01 -26.04 -8.39
C CYS A 227 -6.04 -27.24 -8.37
N THR A 228 -4.81 -27.03 -7.90
CA THR A 228 -3.78 -28.08 -7.86
C THR A 228 -4.10 -29.25 -6.90
N ARG A 229 -5.05 -29.07 -5.99
CA ARG A 229 -5.43 -30.10 -4.99
C ARG A 229 -6.69 -30.88 -5.35
N CYS A 230 -7.75 -30.19 -5.76
CA CYS A 230 -9.06 -30.80 -6.02
C CYS A 230 -9.51 -30.68 -7.48
N ASN A 231 -8.68 -30.10 -8.36
CA ASN A 231 -8.95 -29.88 -9.78
C ASN A 231 -10.21 -29.05 -10.09
N THR A 232 -10.77 -28.38 -9.08
CA THR A 232 -11.93 -27.50 -9.24
C THR A 232 -11.53 -26.25 -10.02
N LYS A 233 -12.37 -25.85 -10.98
CA LYS A 233 -12.12 -24.69 -11.83
C LYS A 233 -12.57 -23.39 -11.17
N VAL A 234 -11.65 -22.44 -11.07
CA VAL A 234 -11.89 -21.06 -10.65
C VAL A 234 -11.64 -20.10 -11.81
N CYS A 235 -12.38 -18.99 -11.89
CA CYS A 235 -12.28 -18.08 -13.04
C CYS A 235 -11.17 -17.03 -12.89
N ARG A 236 -10.82 -16.64 -11.66
CA ARG A 236 -9.85 -15.57 -11.38
C ARG A 236 -8.96 -15.95 -10.22
N LEU A 237 -7.75 -15.42 -10.25
CA LEU A 237 -6.76 -15.49 -9.20
C LEU A 237 -6.36 -14.05 -8.84
N PRO A 238 -5.95 -13.79 -7.60
CA PRO A 238 -5.87 -14.74 -6.47
C PRO A 238 -7.26 -15.05 -5.89
N SER A 239 -7.47 -16.29 -5.47
CA SER A 239 -8.74 -16.71 -4.84
C SER A 239 -8.55 -17.93 -3.94
N GLU A 240 -9.43 -18.08 -2.96
CA GLU A 240 -9.53 -19.32 -2.19
C GLU A 240 -10.36 -20.35 -2.96
N CYS A 241 -9.90 -21.60 -3.01
CA CYS A 241 -10.64 -22.66 -3.68
C CYS A 241 -11.93 -22.99 -2.91
N PRO A 242 -13.13 -22.84 -3.50
CA PRO A 242 -14.40 -23.03 -2.79
C PRO A 242 -14.66 -24.47 -2.33
N VAL A 243 -13.88 -25.45 -2.82
CA VAL A 243 -14.05 -26.87 -2.49
C VAL A 243 -13.06 -27.33 -1.43
N CYS A 244 -11.79 -26.93 -1.51
CA CYS A 244 -10.74 -27.45 -0.62
C CYS A 244 -10.08 -26.40 0.28
N GLY A 245 -10.48 -25.12 0.18
CA GLY A 245 -9.93 -24.02 0.98
C GLY A 245 -8.48 -23.66 0.68
N LEU A 246 -7.87 -24.25 -0.36
CA LEU A 246 -6.49 -23.92 -0.74
C LEU A 246 -6.44 -22.53 -1.38
N THR A 247 -5.55 -21.66 -0.90
CA THR A 247 -5.26 -20.36 -1.51
C THR A 247 -4.56 -20.55 -2.85
N LEU A 248 -5.18 -20.09 -3.92
CA LEU A 248 -4.67 -20.19 -5.29
C LEU A 248 -4.10 -18.84 -5.72
N VAL A 249 -2.82 -18.83 -6.11
CA VAL A 249 -2.07 -17.63 -6.48
C VAL A 249 -1.17 -17.91 -7.69
N LEU A 250 -0.82 -16.85 -8.43
CA LEU A 250 0.23 -16.92 -9.45
C LEU A 250 1.55 -16.49 -8.84
N SER A 251 2.66 -16.98 -9.39
CA SER A 251 4.00 -16.53 -9.01
C SER A 251 4.19 -15.03 -9.20
N THR A 252 3.54 -14.45 -10.21
CA THR A 252 3.55 -13.00 -10.47
C THR A 252 2.91 -12.18 -9.35
N HIS A 253 1.91 -12.73 -8.65
CA HIS A 253 1.29 -12.04 -7.51
C HIS A 253 2.26 -11.93 -6.34
N LEU A 254 3.01 -12.99 -6.04
CA LEU A 254 4.03 -12.95 -4.99
C LEU A 254 5.24 -12.11 -5.38
N ALA A 255 5.64 -12.15 -6.66
CA ALA A 255 6.74 -11.32 -7.16
C ALA A 255 6.42 -9.83 -7.02
N ARG A 256 5.14 -9.46 -7.10
CA ARG A 256 4.75 -8.06 -6.99
C ARG A 256 4.95 -7.50 -5.58
N SER A 257 4.72 -8.26 -4.52
CA SER A 257 4.98 -7.79 -3.14
C SER A 257 6.45 -7.87 -2.73
N TYR A 258 7.33 -8.36 -3.60
CA TYR A 258 8.75 -8.58 -3.30
C TYR A 258 9.50 -7.27 -2.96
N HIS A 259 9.11 -6.15 -3.56
CA HIS A 259 9.74 -4.85 -3.32
C HIS A 259 9.50 -4.31 -1.90
N HIS A 260 8.45 -4.75 -1.20
CA HIS A 260 8.27 -4.45 0.22
C HIS A 260 9.19 -5.27 1.12
N LEU A 261 9.56 -6.49 0.71
CA LEU A 261 10.47 -7.35 1.46
C LEU A 261 11.92 -6.92 1.33
N PHE A 262 12.30 -6.45 0.13
CA PHE A 262 13.65 -6.00 -0.20
C PHE A 262 13.61 -4.62 -0.85
N PRO A 263 13.32 -3.57 -0.07
CA PRO A 263 13.24 -2.21 -0.61
C PRO A 263 14.58 -1.78 -1.19
N LEU A 264 14.51 -1.03 -2.30
CA LEU A 264 15.68 -0.41 -2.89
C LEU A 264 16.28 0.58 -1.88
N ARG A 265 17.59 0.47 -1.64
CA ARG A 265 18.32 1.42 -0.79
C ARG A 265 18.34 2.78 -1.47
N THR A 266 17.92 3.81 -0.74
CA THR A 266 17.99 5.21 -1.16
C THR A 266 19.39 5.54 -1.67
N TRP A 267 19.47 6.17 -2.84
CA TRP A 267 20.73 6.61 -3.40
C TRP A 267 21.24 7.84 -2.66
N VAL A 268 22.57 7.95 -2.55
CA VAL A 268 23.23 9.00 -1.79
C VAL A 268 23.53 10.17 -2.72
N GLU A 269 23.25 11.39 -2.28
CA GLU A 269 23.60 12.60 -3.00
C GLU A 269 25.12 12.70 -3.21
N VAL A 270 25.55 12.94 -4.45
CA VAL A 270 26.96 13.04 -4.80
C VAL A 270 27.40 14.50 -4.78
N SER A 271 28.54 14.77 -4.13
CA SER A 271 29.14 16.11 -4.11
C SER A 271 29.87 16.44 -5.42
N TRP A 272 30.13 17.72 -5.67
CA TRP A 272 30.92 18.16 -6.84
C TRP A 272 32.33 17.56 -6.92
N ALA A 273 32.92 17.13 -5.78
CA ALA A 273 34.24 16.49 -5.76
C ALA A 273 34.23 15.10 -6.42
N GLU A 274 33.14 14.35 -6.24
CA GLU A 274 32.99 12.99 -6.76
C GLU A 274 32.29 12.95 -8.13
N ALA A 275 31.68 14.07 -8.53
CA ALA A 275 31.01 14.25 -9.82
C ALA A 275 31.92 14.01 -11.05
N VAL A 276 33.25 14.02 -10.88
CA VAL A 276 34.24 13.73 -11.94
C VAL A 276 34.09 12.32 -12.52
N LYS A 277 33.57 11.36 -11.73
CA LYS A 277 33.48 9.95 -12.13
C LYS A 277 32.45 9.68 -13.23
N SER A 278 31.47 10.58 -13.44
CA SER A 278 30.41 10.37 -14.43
C SER A 278 30.04 11.63 -15.22
N VAL A 279 29.95 11.46 -16.53
CA VAL A 279 29.53 12.51 -17.48
C VAL A 279 28.04 12.40 -17.79
N ALA A 280 27.48 11.19 -17.77
CA ALA A 280 26.08 10.90 -18.05
C ALA A 280 25.49 9.97 -16.98
N CYS A 281 24.16 9.98 -16.87
CA CYS A 281 23.41 9.05 -16.04
C CYS A 281 23.61 7.62 -16.57
N PHE A 282 23.89 6.66 -15.69
CA PHE A 282 24.11 5.27 -16.09
C PHE A 282 22.88 4.64 -16.77
N ALA A 283 21.67 4.98 -16.31
CA ALA A 283 20.43 4.39 -16.82
C ALA A 283 19.94 5.05 -18.13
N CYS A 284 19.67 6.35 -18.11
CA CYS A 284 19.06 7.05 -19.25
C CYS A 284 20.08 7.71 -20.19
N GLN A 285 21.38 7.72 -19.84
CA GLN A 285 22.44 8.38 -20.59
C GLN A 285 22.26 9.90 -20.78
N THR A 286 21.33 10.52 -20.04
CA THR A 286 21.19 11.98 -20.00
C THR A 286 22.47 12.61 -19.45
N ALA A 287 22.95 13.65 -20.14
CA ALA A 287 24.14 14.38 -19.73
C ALA A 287 23.91 15.05 -18.36
N LEU A 288 24.84 14.82 -17.43
CA LEU A 288 24.79 15.39 -16.09
C LEU A 288 25.47 16.76 -16.08
N PRO A 289 25.08 17.67 -15.16
CA PRO A 289 25.70 18.99 -15.05
C PRO A 289 27.23 18.91 -14.99
N THR A 290 27.90 19.64 -15.88
CA THR A 290 29.37 19.66 -15.93
C THR A 290 29.92 20.53 -14.80
N ILE A 291 31.07 20.14 -14.24
CA ILE A 291 31.78 20.94 -13.24
C ILE A 291 32.17 22.26 -13.89
N GLN A 292 31.53 23.37 -13.52
CA GLN A 292 31.98 24.69 -13.92
C GLN A 292 33.34 24.94 -13.27
N LYS A 293 34.43 24.81 -14.04
CA LYS A 293 35.77 25.24 -13.64
C LYS A 293 35.78 26.76 -13.49
N GLY A 294 35.35 27.30 -12.33
CA GLY A 294 35.24 28.75 -12.19
C GLY A 294 34.88 29.36 -10.84
N LYS A 295 34.83 28.64 -9.70
CA LYS A 295 34.56 29.26 -8.38
C LYS A 295 35.50 28.81 -7.25
N ALA A 296 36.75 28.49 -7.56
CA ALA A 296 37.76 28.18 -6.54
C ALA A 296 38.62 29.39 -6.11
N LYS A 297 38.52 30.56 -6.76
CA LYS A 297 39.24 31.78 -6.35
C LYS A 297 38.47 33.05 -6.73
N GLU A 298 37.62 33.55 -5.85
CA GLU A 298 37.40 35.00 -5.73
C GLU A 298 36.69 35.35 -4.41
N LYS A 299 37.49 35.47 -3.34
CA LYS A 299 37.14 36.34 -2.21
C LYS A 299 37.74 37.72 -2.49
N THR A 300 37.07 38.57 -3.26
CA THR A 300 37.22 40.04 -3.19
C THR A 300 36.14 40.78 -3.98
N LYS A 301 35.19 41.36 -3.25
CA LYS A 301 34.38 42.58 -3.53
C LYS A 301 34.01 42.96 -4.99
N ALA A 302 32.73 42.81 -5.33
CA ALA A 302 31.85 43.77 -6.04
C ALA A 302 30.42 43.16 -6.11
N VAL A 303 29.47 43.52 -5.24
CA VAL A 303 28.46 44.60 -5.36
C VAL A 303 27.56 44.48 -6.61
N VAL A 304 26.35 43.94 -6.37
CA VAL A 304 25.04 44.09 -7.07
C VAL A 304 24.93 43.43 -8.45
N SER A 305 24.24 42.29 -8.55
CA SER A 305 22.79 42.30 -8.83
C SER A 305 22.10 41.13 -8.15
N ALA A 306 21.31 41.43 -7.12
CA ALA A 306 20.52 40.47 -6.37
C ALA A 306 19.24 40.14 -7.13
N VAL A 307 19.16 38.93 -7.68
CA VAL A 307 17.89 38.20 -7.73
C VAL A 307 17.92 37.28 -6.49
N PRO A 308 16.95 37.37 -5.57
CA PRO A 308 16.97 36.53 -4.38
C PRO A 308 16.73 35.08 -4.82
N SER A 309 17.78 34.26 -4.76
CA SER A 309 17.61 32.80 -4.86
C SER A 309 16.78 32.37 -3.66
N LEU A 310 15.62 31.78 -3.96
CA LEU A 310 14.81 31.05 -2.99
C LEU A 310 15.71 30.09 -2.19
N PRO A 311 15.40 29.83 -0.90
CA PRO A 311 16.14 28.83 -0.14
C PRO A 311 16.09 27.50 -0.91
N GLU A 312 17.27 26.96 -1.21
CA GLU A 312 17.41 25.68 -1.90
C GLU A 312 16.59 24.61 -1.17
N PRO A 313 15.78 23.81 -1.89
CA PRO A 313 15.06 22.72 -1.27
C PRO A 313 16.09 21.74 -0.71
N LYS A 314 16.08 21.55 0.62
CA LYS A 314 16.83 20.48 1.27
C LYS A 314 16.43 19.15 0.61
N GLY A 315 17.38 18.43 0.02
CA GLY A 315 17.15 17.12 -0.62
C GLY A 315 17.39 17.06 -2.13
N VAL A 316 17.96 18.10 -2.75
CA VAL A 316 18.42 18.04 -4.14
C VAL A 316 19.94 18.10 -4.16
N SER A 317 20.58 17.07 -4.73
CA SER A 317 22.04 17.03 -4.86
C SER A 317 22.55 18.27 -5.59
N GLU A 318 23.55 18.95 -5.01
CA GLU A 318 24.22 20.11 -5.62
C GLU A 318 24.78 19.82 -7.02
N SER A 319 25.16 18.56 -7.28
CA SER A 319 25.71 18.12 -8.56
C SER A 319 24.69 17.45 -9.48
N GLY A 320 23.42 17.33 -9.04
CA GLY A 320 22.34 16.63 -9.74
C GLY A 320 22.55 15.13 -9.91
N ARG A 321 23.41 14.53 -9.06
CA ARG A 321 23.84 13.13 -9.15
C ARG A 321 23.50 12.37 -7.87
N TYR A 322 23.03 11.15 -8.05
CA TYR A 322 22.69 10.23 -6.98
C TYR A 322 23.45 8.91 -7.19
N ALA A 323 24.17 8.45 -6.18
CA ALA A 323 24.98 7.24 -6.26
C ALA A 323 24.33 6.08 -5.53
N CYS A 324 24.26 4.93 -6.19
CA CYS A 324 23.82 3.70 -5.53
C CYS A 324 24.92 3.21 -4.57
N PRO A 325 24.63 2.95 -3.27
CA PRO A 325 25.63 2.51 -2.31
C PRO A 325 26.17 1.09 -2.57
N ALA A 326 25.49 0.28 -3.40
CA ALA A 326 25.90 -1.09 -3.70
C ALA A 326 26.82 -1.17 -4.94
N CYS A 327 26.42 -0.59 -6.07
CA CYS A 327 27.20 -0.65 -7.31
C CYS A 327 28.05 0.60 -7.58
N GLY A 328 27.87 1.69 -6.82
CA GLY A 328 28.63 2.93 -6.97
C GLY A 328 28.34 3.74 -8.24
N HIS A 329 27.40 3.29 -9.10
CA HIS A 329 27.02 4.02 -10.32
C HIS A 329 26.23 5.29 -9.99
N HIS A 330 26.38 6.30 -10.86
CA HIS A 330 25.72 7.59 -10.73
C HIS A 330 24.49 7.71 -11.63
N PHE A 331 23.42 8.27 -11.09
CA PHE A 331 22.14 8.44 -11.74
C PHE A 331 21.62 9.89 -11.62
N CYS A 332 20.74 10.31 -12.53
CA CYS A 332 20.01 11.58 -12.42
C CYS A 332 18.77 11.43 -11.50
N ILE A 333 18.17 12.57 -11.12
CA ILE A 333 16.98 12.58 -10.25
C ILE A 333 15.78 11.84 -10.84
N GLU A 334 15.56 11.93 -12.15
CA GLU A 334 14.44 11.23 -12.79
C GLU A 334 14.61 9.72 -12.71
N CYS A 335 15.83 9.22 -12.92
CA CYS A 335 16.13 7.80 -12.76
C CYS A 335 16.10 7.35 -11.30
N ASP A 336 16.43 8.24 -10.37
CA ASP A 336 16.32 7.97 -8.92
C ASP A 336 14.85 7.76 -8.53
N VAL A 337 13.99 8.72 -8.85
CA VAL A 337 12.55 8.64 -8.60
C VAL A 337 11.94 7.42 -9.30
N TYR A 338 12.22 7.23 -10.60
CA TYR A 338 11.68 6.09 -11.36
C TYR A 338 12.14 4.73 -10.81
N SER A 339 13.39 4.64 -10.33
CA SER A 339 13.92 3.39 -9.76
C SER A 339 13.30 3.09 -8.39
N HIS A 340 12.98 4.11 -7.59
CA HIS A 340 12.40 3.92 -6.26
C HIS A 340 10.87 3.77 -6.27
N GLU A 341 10.17 4.42 -7.20
CA GLU A 341 8.70 4.42 -7.27
C GLU A 341 8.12 3.34 -8.18
N ILE A 342 8.80 3.00 -9.30
CA ILE A 342 8.23 2.13 -10.34
C ILE A 342 9.01 0.83 -10.49
N LEU A 343 10.33 0.89 -10.70
CA LEU A 343 11.13 -0.31 -10.95
C LEU A 343 11.45 -1.11 -9.69
N HIS A 344 11.54 -0.41 -8.55
CA HIS A 344 12.02 -0.90 -7.25
C HIS A 344 13.37 -1.65 -7.33
N ASN A 345 14.18 -1.36 -8.33
CA ASN A 345 15.43 -2.04 -8.61
C ASN A 345 16.47 -1.04 -9.13
N CYS A 346 17.73 -1.22 -8.76
CA CYS A 346 18.82 -0.43 -9.32
C CYS A 346 19.29 -1.04 -10.65
N PRO A 347 19.20 -0.32 -11.78
CA PRO A 347 19.68 -0.81 -13.07
C PRO A 347 21.16 -1.19 -13.03
N GLY A 348 21.99 -0.43 -12.31
CA GLY A 348 23.43 -0.73 -12.18
C GLY A 348 23.72 -2.04 -11.46
N CYS A 349 22.98 -2.36 -10.38
CA CYS A 349 23.14 -3.63 -9.67
C CYS A 349 22.70 -4.83 -10.51
N GLN A 350 21.66 -4.66 -11.34
CA GLN A 350 21.18 -5.72 -12.23
C GLN A 350 22.07 -5.89 -13.48
N SER A 351 22.82 -4.85 -13.85
CA SER A 351 23.73 -4.88 -14.99
C SER A 351 25.04 -5.60 -14.70
N ASP A 352 25.49 -5.58 -13.44
CA ASP A 352 26.74 -6.20 -13.02
C ASP A 352 26.52 -7.50 -12.23
N THR A 353 26.25 -8.57 -12.97
CA THR A 353 26.14 -9.93 -12.40
C THR A 353 27.50 -10.52 -11.98
N ARG A 354 28.62 -9.80 -12.17
CA ARG A 354 29.97 -10.33 -11.90
C ARG A 354 30.35 -10.27 -10.42
N GLY A 355 29.64 -9.47 -9.61
CA GLY A 355 29.89 -9.28 -8.17
C GLY A 355 29.06 -10.16 -7.22
N GLN A 356 28.06 -10.92 -7.71
CA GLN A 356 27.22 -11.77 -6.87
C GLN A 356 27.75 -13.20 -6.65
N VAL A 357 28.93 -13.55 -7.17
CA VAL A 357 29.52 -14.90 -7.04
C VAL A 357 30.28 -15.10 -5.71
N THR A 358 30.35 -14.10 -4.82
CA THR A 358 31.12 -14.22 -3.57
C THR A 358 30.29 -14.05 -2.31
N VAL A 359 29.15 -14.76 -2.20
CA VAL A 359 28.49 -15.00 -0.91
C VAL A 359 28.11 -16.49 -0.81
N GLU A 360 28.99 -17.24 -0.14
CA GLU A 360 28.76 -18.52 0.56
C GLU A 360 27.95 -19.61 -0.15
N SER A 361 28.65 -20.42 -0.97
CA SER A 361 28.26 -21.80 -1.25
C SER A 361 28.43 -22.67 0.01
N ASN A 362 27.44 -22.64 0.89
CA ASN A 362 27.17 -23.75 1.81
C ASN A 362 25.66 -24.00 1.86
N GLY A 363 25.18 -24.61 0.78
CA GLY A 363 23.82 -25.13 0.67
C GLY A 363 23.82 -26.15 -0.46
N THR A 364 23.82 -27.43 -0.09
CA THR A 364 23.78 -28.60 -0.96
C THR A 364 22.79 -28.42 -2.12
N ALA A 365 23.32 -28.45 -3.34
CA ALA A 365 22.53 -28.59 -4.56
C ALA A 365 21.83 -29.96 -4.53
N MET A 366 20.50 -29.97 -4.55
CA MET A 366 19.75 -31.15 -4.97
C MET A 366 19.77 -31.17 -6.49
N GLU A 367 20.57 -32.07 -7.04
CA GLU A 367 20.47 -32.52 -8.43
C GLU A 367 19.06 -33.08 -8.67
N VAL A 368 18.37 -32.56 -9.67
CA VAL A 368 17.15 -33.17 -10.20
C VAL A 368 17.58 -33.93 -11.44
N ASP A 369 17.79 -35.24 -11.26
CA ASP A 369 17.93 -36.18 -12.36
C ASP A 369 16.56 -36.53 -12.95
N SER A 370 16.49 -36.40 -14.28
CA SER A 370 15.57 -37.03 -15.25
C SER A 370 14.08 -36.63 -15.29
#